data_AF-A0A382QR10-F1
#
_entry.id   AF-A0A382QR10-F1
#
_cell.length_a   1.000
_cell.length_b   1.000
_cell.length_c   1.000
_cell.angle_alpha   90.00
_cell.angle_beta   90.00
_cell.angle_gamma   90.00
#
_symmetry.space_group_name_H-M   'P 1'
#
loop_
_entity.id
_entity.type
_entity.pdbx_description
1 polymer ?
#
loop_
_entity_poly.entity_id
_entity_poly.type
_entity_poly.pdbx_seq_one_letter_code
_entity_poly.pdbx_strand_id
1 'polypeptide(L)'
;VELTRVQKIRTGLRKLPPFAPDRDPISYRLMILSSAVLGGSIGTSIYLIASLVYYYQKWTYPYLPNHLYFMEAIIQGLPAFIIGGGIATLFALMSAPSTIASRNPFNQLLKWIFVGFSFAIIAPFFSGYFAPLADVTYDLQRGAISSADFSTGIGNAFAKGVHAAFQNATFGLFTSLLGGLIWGLAMFAIDTANNFTNLIISRYYPIIFALILS
;
A
#
# COMPACT_ATOMS: atom_id res chain seq x y z
N VAL A 1 -22.71 -27.17 37.43
CA VAL A 1 -22.96 -28.10 36.31
C VAL A 1 -21.72 -28.12 35.44
N GLU A 2 -20.85 -29.12 35.62
CA GLU A 2 -19.66 -29.32 34.79
C GLU A 2 -20.07 -29.84 33.41
N LEU A 3 -19.89 -29.04 32.37
CA LEU A 3 -20.12 -29.48 30.99
C LEU A 3 -19.04 -30.50 30.63
N THR A 4 -19.47 -31.72 30.30
CA THR A 4 -18.62 -32.84 29.92
C THR A 4 -17.78 -32.50 28.70
N ARG A 5 -16.57 -33.09 28.65
CA ARG A 5 -15.49 -32.86 27.67
C ARG A 5 -15.94 -32.78 26.20
N VAL A 6 -17.04 -33.43 25.86
CA VAL A 6 -17.62 -33.50 24.52
C VAL A 6 -18.30 -32.19 24.09
N GLN A 7 -18.92 -31.43 25.02
CA GLN A 7 -19.53 -30.13 24.70
C GLN A 7 -18.48 -29.01 24.47
N LYS A 8 -17.29 -29.13 25.05
CA LYS A 8 -16.15 -28.22 24.76
C LYS A 8 -15.61 -28.39 23.34
N ILE A 9 -15.72 -29.58 22.75
CA ILE A 9 -15.26 -29.84 21.38
C ILE A 9 -16.25 -29.25 20.36
N ARG A 10 -17.56 -29.30 20.65
CA ARG A 10 -18.61 -28.79 19.76
C ARG A 10 -18.74 -27.25 19.77
N THR A 11 -18.23 -26.57 20.79
CA THR A 11 -18.32 -25.10 20.91
C THR A 11 -17.09 -24.35 20.38
N GLY A 12 -16.07 -25.02 19.82
CA GLY A 12 -14.89 -24.37 19.27
C GLY A 12 -14.04 -23.59 20.30
N LEU A 13 -14.42 -23.61 21.59
CA LEU A 13 -13.75 -22.93 22.69
C LEU A 13 -12.59 -23.78 23.21
N ARG A 14 -11.62 -24.08 22.34
CA ARG A 14 -10.25 -24.24 22.84
C ARG A 14 -9.86 -22.88 23.39
N LYS A 15 -9.84 -22.75 24.71
CA LYS A 15 -9.10 -21.70 25.40
C LYS A 15 -7.70 -21.71 24.80
N LEU A 16 -7.42 -20.76 23.92
CA LEU A 16 -6.09 -20.48 23.45
C LEU A 16 -5.22 -20.26 24.70
N PRO A 17 -4.02 -20.84 24.76
CA PRO A 17 -3.18 -20.76 25.95
C PRO A 17 -3.02 -19.29 26.40
N PRO A 18 -2.97 -19.03 27.73
CA PRO A 18 -2.96 -17.69 28.30
C PRO A 18 -1.69 -16.89 27.99
N PHE A 19 -0.69 -17.54 27.39
CA PHE A 19 0.48 -16.90 26.83
C PHE A 19 0.44 -17.13 25.31
N ALA A 20 -0.03 -16.12 24.59
CA ALA A 20 0.37 -16.00 23.19
C ALA A 20 1.90 -15.82 23.21
N PRO A 21 2.67 -16.58 22.41
CA PRO A 21 4.08 -16.24 22.23
C PRO A 21 4.12 -14.79 21.74
N ASP A 22 5.07 -14.01 22.27
CA ASP A 22 5.47 -12.76 21.62
C ASP A 22 5.54 -13.03 20.12
N ARG A 23 4.85 -12.22 19.31
CA ARG A 23 4.84 -12.40 17.85
C ARG A 23 6.27 -12.65 17.42
N ASP A 24 6.49 -13.75 16.71
CA ASP A 24 7.80 -14.04 16.15
C ASP A 24 8.25 -12.78 15.39
N PRO A 25 9.36 -12.14 15.81
CA PRO A 25 9.75 -10.83 15.30
C PRO A 25 9.98 -10.87 13.79
N ILE A 26 10.31 -12.05 13.25
CA ILE A 26 10.46 -12.30 11.82
C ILE A 26 9.10 -12.25 11.12
N SER A 27 8.08 -12.99 11.58
CA SER A 27 6.70 -12.91 11.03
C SER A 27 6.16 -11.48 11.02
N TYR A 28 6.39 -10.72 12.10
CA TYR A 28 5.95 -9.32 12.15
C TYR A 28 6.68 -8.44 11.12
N ARG A 29 8.00 -8.56 11.01
CA ARG A 29 8.77 -7.82 9.99
C ARG A 29 8.34 -8.18 8.57
N LEU A 30 8.05 -9.45 8.32
CA LEU A 30 7.58 -9.92 7.02
C LEU A 30 6.17 -9.41 6.70
N MET A 31 5.28 -9.28 7.70
CA MET A 31 3.99 -8.60 7.52
C MET A 31 4.16 -7.15 7.07
N ILE A 32 5.08 -6.41 7.71
CA ILE A 32 5.35 -5.02 7.35
C ILE A 32 5.96 -4.91 5.95
N LEU A 33 6.90 -5.80 5.62
CA LEU A 33 7.48 -5.88 4.28
C LEU A 33 6.43 -6.18 3.21
N SER A 34 5.55 -7.15 3.46
CA SER A 34 4.42 -7.48 2.58
C SER A 34 3.50 -6.29 2.36
N SER A 35 3.23 -5.52 3.42
CA SER A 35 2.44 -4.30 3.33
C SER A 35 3.11 -3.25 2.44
N ALA A 36 4.43 -3.09 2.57
CA ALA A 36 5.22 -2.18 1.74
C ALA A 36 5.17 -2.57 0.25
N VAL A 37 5.31 -3.87 -0.07
CA VAL A 37 5.24 -4.37 -1.44
C VAL A 37 3.86 -4.13 -2.05
N LEU A 38 2.80 -4.53 -1.35
CA LEU A 38 1.42 -4.32 -1.80
C LEU A 38 1.07 -2.84 -1.97
N GLY A 39 1.43 -2.02 -0.97
CA GLY A 39 1.23 -0.58 -1.01
C GLY A 39 2.00 0.11 -2.13
N GLY A 40 3.21 -0.35 -2.40
CA GLY A 40 4.04 0.16 -3.49
C GLY A 40 3.45 -0.18 -4.86
N SER A 41 2.96 -1.40 -5.08
CA SER A 41 2.26 -1.76 -6.33
C SER A 41 1.00 -0.91 -6.55
N ILE A 42 0.23 -0.63 -5.49
CA ILE A 42 -0.94 0.23 -5.58
C ILE A 42 -0.54 1.68 -5.89
N GLY A 43 0.49 2.21 -5.23
CA GLY A 43 1.03 3.54 -5.51
C GLY A 43 1.47 3.69 -6.97
N THR A 44 2.18 2.69 -7.49
CA THR A 44 2.62 2.61 -8.89
C THR A 44 1.42 2.57 -9.85
N SER A 45 0.40 1.78 -9.53
CA SER A 45 -0.81 1.63 -10.35
C SER A 45 -1.64 2.93 -10.40
N ILE A 46 -1.81 3.61 -9.26
CA ILE A 46 -2.47 4.93 -9.19
C ILE A 46 -1.73 5.92 -10.07
N TYR A 47 -0.40 5.94 -9.97
CA TYR A 47 0.44 6.84 -10.76
C TYR A 47 0.35 6.54 -12.26
N LEU A 48 0.46 5.29 -12.66
CA LEU A 48 0.40 4.89 -14.07
C LEU A 48 -0.95 5.23 -14.69
N ILE A 49 -2.05 5.05 -13.95
CA ILE A 49 -3.39 5.44 -14.42
C ILE A 49 -3.53 6.97 -14.51
N ALA A 50 -3.05 7.71 -13.50
CA ALA A 50 -3.07 9.17 -13.53
C ALA A 50 -2.26 9.74 -14.72
N SER A 51 -1.07 9.18 -14.96
CA SER A 51 -0.21 9.53 -16.09
C SER A 51 -0.86 9.17 -17.43
N LEU A 52 -1.46 7.99 -17.56
CA LEU A 52 -2.20 7.61 -18.77
C LEU A 52 -3.33 8.59 -19.08
N VAL A 53 -4.14 8.97 -18.08
CA VAL A 53 -5.23 9.95 -18.25
C VAL A 53 -4.70 11.33 -18.63
N TYR A 54 -3.61 11.77 -17.99
CA TYR A 54 -2.95 13.05 -18.30
C TYR A 54 -2.40 13.09 -19.72
N TYR A 55 -1.73 12.01 -20.16
CA TYR A 55 -1.16 11.93 -21.50
C TYR A 55 -2.19 11.64 -22.58
N TYR A 56 -3.33 10.99 -22.26
CA TYR A 56 -4.41 10.73 -23.20
C TYR A 56 -4.93 12.01 -23.86
N GLN A 57 -4.99 13.13 -23.11
CA GLN A 57 -5.39 14.43 -23.65
C GLN A 57 -4.37 15.04 -24.63
N LYS A 58 -3.12 14.56 -24.62
CA LYS A 58 -2.03 15.01 -25.49
C LYS A 58 -1.81 14.10 -26.70
N TRP A 59 -2.57 13.01 -26.83
CA TRP A 59 -2.48 12.10 -27.96
C TRP A 59 -3.27 12.65 -29.14
N THR A 60 -2.57 12.99 -30.22
CA THR A 60 -3.18 13.36 -31.50
C THR A 60 -3.49 12.11 -32.31
N TYR A 61 -4.65 12.07 -32.96
CA TYR A 61 -5.07 10.93 -33.77
C TYR A 61 -4.05 10.61 -34.89
N PRO A 62 -3.71 9.33 -35.14
CA PRO A 62 -4.16 8.14 -34.42
C PRO A 62 -3.55 8.09 -33.02
N TYR A 63 -4.36 7.75 -32.01
CA TYR A 63 -3.99 7.69 -30.59
C TYR A 63 -2.90 6.63 -30.32
N LEU A 64 -1.69 6.90 -30.80
CA LEU A 64 -0.51 6.11 -30.55
C LEU A 64 0.11 6.63 -29.25
N PRO A 65 0.38 5.75 -28.27
CA PRO A 65 1.17 6.12 -27.11
C PRO A 65 2.51 6.64 -27.63
N ASN A 66 2.76 7.94 -27.43
CA ASN A 66 4.09 8.47 -27.75
C ASN A 66 5.07 7.77 -26.81
N HIS A 67 5.99 7.00 -27.39
CA HIS A 67 6.87 6.05 -26.69
C HIS A 67 7.65 6.72 -25.55
N LEU A 68 7.95 8.02 -25.69
CA LEU A 68 8.60 8.84 -24.66
C LEU A 68 7.76 8.98 -23.38
N TYR A 69 6.48 9.33 -23.48
CA TYR A 69 5.64 9.55 -22.29
C TYR A 69 5.30 8.25 -21.55
N PHE A 70 5.24 7.13 -22.28
CA PHE A 70 5.07 5.81 -21.66
C PHE A 70 6.32 5.38 -20.88
N MET A 71 7.51 5.62 -21.44
CA MET A 71 8.78 5.34 -20.74
C MET A 71 8.97 6.25 -19.53
N GLU A 72 8.56 7.52 -19.62
CA GLU A 72 8.53 8.46 -18.49
C GLU A 72 7.63 7.93 -17.36
N ALA A 73 6.42 7.45 -17.68
CA ALA A 73 5.52 6.89 -16.69
C ALA A 73 6.07 5.62 -15.99
N ILE A 74 6.85 4.80 -16.69
CA ILE A 74 7.52 3.62 -16.11
C ILE A 74 8.64 4.04 -15.14
N ILE A 75 9.50 4.98 -15.56
CA ILE A 75 10.63 5.45 -14.74
C ILE A 75 10.11 6.13 -13.46
N GLN A 76 9.04 6.91 -13.58
CA GLN A 76 8.39 7.60 -12.46
C GLN A 76 7.55 6.66 -11.58
N GLY A 77 7.35 5.41 -12.00
CA GLY A 77 6.70 4.36 -11.20
C GLY A 77 7.51 3.96 -9.95
N LEU A 78 8.85 4.06 -9.98
CA LEU A 78 9.68 3.68 -8.83
C LEU A 78 9.53 4.64 -7.63
N PRO A 79 9.56 5.98 -7.80
CA PRO A 79 9.17 6.91 -6.75
C PRO A 79 7.75 6.65 -6.21
N ALA A 80 6.78 6.36 -7.10
CA ALA A 80 5.41 6.06 -6.71
C ALA A 80 5.30 4.78 -5.86
N PHE A 81 6.12 3.77 -6.17
CA PHE A 81 6.25 2.55 -5.36
C PHE A 81 6.78 2.86 -3.96
N ILE A 82 7.85 3.67 -3.85
CA ILE A 82 8.45 4.01 -2.56
C ILE A 82 7.45 4.76 -1.67
N ILE A 83 6.73 5.72 -2.23
CA ILE A 83 5.73 6.51 -1.49
C ILE A 83 4.53 5.63 -1.09
N GLY A 84 3.97 4.86 -2.02
CA GLY A 84 2.86 3.95 -1.75
C GLY A 84 3.21 2.92 -0.68
N GLY A 85 4.41 2.32 -0.78
CA GLY A 85 4.91 1.35 0.19
C GLY A 85 5.20 1.97 1.56
N GLY A 86 5.72 3.19 1.60
CA GLY A 86 5.94 3.94 2.84
C GLY A 86 4.64 4.25 3.59
N ILE A 87 3.61 4.72 2.87
CA ILE A 87 2.30 5.01 3.47
C ILE A 87 1.64 3.72 3.96
N ALA A 88 1.62 2.67 3.14
CA ALA A 88 1.07 1.38 3.55
C ALA A 88 1.77 0.81 4.79
N THR A 89 3.11 0.93 4.85
CA THR A 89 3.90 0.57 6.03
C THR A 89 3.45 1.34 7.27
N LEU A 90 3.27 2.67 7.18
CA LEU A 90 2.79 3.48 8.30
C LEU A 90 1.41 3.01 8.79
N PHE A 91 0.48 2.77 7.86
CA PHE A 91 -0.84 2.25 8.21
C PHE A 91 -0.77 0.86 8.84
N ALA A 92 0.07 -0.04 8.33
CA ALA A 92 0.26 -1.37 8.90
C ALA A 92 0.93 -1.35 10.28
N LEU A 93 1.85 -0.42 10.53
CA LEU A 93 2.49 -0.22 11.85
C LEU A 93 1.48 0.33 12.87
N MET A 94 0.71 1.35 12.51
CA MET A 94 -0.34 1.94 13.37
C MET A 94 -1.49 0.96 13.62
N SER A 95 -1.74 0.07 12.66
CA SER A 95 -2.81 -0.93 12.72
C SER A 95 -2.34 -2.28 13.22
N ALA A 96 -1.03 -2.47 13.45
CA ALA A 96 -0.52 -3.69 14.03
C ALA A 96 -1.17 -3.91 15.41
N PRO A 97 -1.74 -5.08 15.69
CA PRO A 97 -2.38 -5.35 16.97
C PRO A 97 -1.39 -5.17 18.13
N SER A 98 -1.69 -4.25 19.05
CA SER A 98 -0.96 -4.09 20.31
C SER A 98 -1.47 -5.03 21.41
N THR A 99 -2.64 -5.66 21.25
CA THR A 99 -3.24 -6.53 22.28
C THR A 99 -4.14 -7.64 21.70
N ILE A 100 -4.27 -8.72 22.49
CA ILE A 100 -5.04 -9.97 22.25
C ILE A 100 -6.56 -9.73 22.05
N ALA A 101 -7.06 -8.52 22.34
CA ALA A 101 -8.48 -8.16 22.36
C ALA A 101 -9.18 -8.22 20.98
N SER A 102 -8.47 -8.43 19.87
CA SER A 102 -9.06 -8.42 18.51
C SER A 102 -9.52 -9.78 17.98
N ARG A 103 -9.54 -10.88 18.75
CA ARG A 103 -9.79 -12.25 18.24
C ARG A 103 -11.17 -12.53 17.60
N ASN A 104 -12.05 -11.53 17.47
CA ASN A 104 -13.22 -11.67 16.60
C ASN A 104 -12.77 -11.44 15.13
N PRO A 105 -12.81 -12.46 14.26
CA PRO A 105 -12.38 -12.33 12.87
C PRO A 105 -13.17 -11.26 12.09
N PHE A 106 -14.43 -11.04 12.46
CA PHE A 106 -15.24 -9.98 11.86
C PHE A 106 -14.73 -8.58 12.24
N ASN A 107 -14.34 -8.37 13.51
CA ASN A 107 -13.80 -7.08 13.96
C ASN A 107 -12.40 -6.82 13.36
N GLN A 108 -11.58 -7.87 13.18
CA GLN A 108 -10.30 -7.76 12.46
C GLN A 108 -10.50 -7.41 10.99
N LEU A 109 -11.46 -8.08 10.33
CA LEU A 109 -11.81 -7.78 8.95
C LEU A 109 -12.27 -6.33 8.79
N LEU A 110 -13.22 -5.88 9.63
CA LEU A 110 -13.70 -4.49 9.60
C LEU A 110 -12.56 -3.50 9.84
N LYS A 111 -11.69 -3.75 10.82
CA LYS A 111 -10.51 -2.91 11.07
C LYS A 111 -9.66 -2.78 9.81
N TRP A 112 -9.27 -3.88 9.19
CA TRP A 112 -8.41 -3.84 8.00
C TRP A 112 -9.11 -3.23 6.78
N ILE A 113 -10.43 -3.37 6.66
CA ILE A 113 -11.24 -2.64 5.68
C ILE A 113 -11.17 -1.13 5.94
N PHE A 114 -11.43 -0.67 7.16
CA PHE A 114 -11.34 0.77 7.51
C PHE A 114 -9.94 1.35 7.27
N VAL A 115 -8.90 0.61 7.65
CA VAL A 115 -7.50 1.00 7.42
C VAL A 115 -7.22 1.05 5.91
N GLY A 116 -7.71 0.07 5.14
CA GLY A 116 -7.60 0.04 3.68
C GLY A 116 -8.29 1.21 3.00
N PHE A 117 -9.50 1.58 3.45
CA PHE A 117 -10.19 2.79 2.99
C PHE A 117 -9.43 4.08 3.35
N SER A 118 -8.86 4.15 4.55
CA SER A 118 -8.07 5.31 4.98
C SER A 118 -6.81 5.47 4.11
N PHE A 119 -6.12 4.36 3.85
CA PHE A 119 -5.00 4.30 2.91
C PHE A 119 -5.43 4.72 1.50
N ALA A 120 -6.56 4.18 1.00
CA ALA A 120 -7.09 4.51 -0.31
C ALA A 120 -7.34 6.00 -0.49
N ILE A 121 -7.90 6.66 0.52
CA ILE A 121 -8.17 8.10 0.45
C ILE A 121 -6.86 8.87 0.44
N ILE A 122 -5.87 8.47 1.24
CA ILE A 122 -4.64 9.24 1.46
C ILE A 122 -3.59 9.03 0.37
N ALA A 123 -3.45 7.82 -0.16
CA ALA A 123 -2.42 7.47 -1.12
C ALA A 123 -2.41 8.37 -2.39
N PRO A 124 -3.55 8.70 -3.03
CA PRO A 124 -3.60 9.60 -4.18
C PRO A 124 -3.11 11.02 -3.88
N PHE A 125 -3.38 11.55 -2.69
CA PHE A 125 -2.93 12.89 -2.31
C PHE A 125 -1.42 12.93 -2.20
N PHE A 126 -0.82 11.92 -1.56
CA PHE A 126 0.64 11.86 -1.43
C PHE A 126 1.31 11.59 -2.77
N SER A 127 0.80 10.63 -3.56
CA SER A 127 1.32 10.39 -4.91
C SER A 127 1.21 11.64 -5.78
N GLY A 128 0.11 12.40 -5.68
CA GLY A 128 -0.05 13.65 -6.41
C GLY A 128 0.81 14.80 -5.88
N TYR A 129 1.06 14.86 -4.58
CA TYR A 129 1.92 15.87 -3.95
C TYR A 129 3.38 15.71 -4.38
N PHE A 130 3.84 14.46 -4.48
CA PHE A 130 5.24 14.15 -4.83
C PHE A 130 5.46 13.94 -6.34
N ALA A 131 4.42 13.86 -7.16
CA ALA A 131 4.58 13.75 -8.61
C ALA A 131 5.43 14.90 -9.22
N PRO A 132 5.23 16.19 -8.86
CA PRO A 132 6.11 17.26 -9.33
C PRO A 132 7.57 17.11 -8.89
N LEU A 133 7.82 16.44 -7.76
CA LEU A 133 9.17 16.15 -7.28
C LEU A 133 9.85 15.03 -8.11
N ALA A 134 9.05 14.06 -8.56
CA ALA A 134 9.49 13.04 -9.51
C ALA A 134 9.85 13.65 -10.88
N ASP A 135 9.10 14.66 -11.33
CA ASP A 135 9.41 15.39 -12.57
C ASP A 135 10.76 16.13 -12.47
N VAL A 136 11.02 16.83 -11.36
CA VAL A 136 12.29 17.55 -11.15
C VAL A 136 13.49 16.61 -11.06
N THR A 137 13.33 15.45 -10.40
CA THR A 137 14.40 14.44 -10.35
C THR A 137 14.65 13.80 -11.71
N TYR A 138 13.60 13.57 -12.49
CA TYR A 138 13.72 13.10 -13.87
C TYR A 138 14.38 14.14 -14.79
N ASP A 139 14.00 15.42 -14.66
CA ASP A 139 14.60 16.53 -15.39
C ASP A 139 16.09 16.65 -15.13
N LEU A 140 16.52 16.44 -13.88
CA LEU A 140 17.93 16.39 -13.53
C LEU A 140 18.63 15.18 -14.16
N GLN A 141 18.01 13.99 -14.12
CA GLN A 141 18.60 12.77 -14.71
C GLN A 141 18.77 12.86 -16.22
N ARG A 142 17.85 13.52 -16.93
CA ARG A 142 17.94 13.72 -18.38
C ARG A 142 18.77 14.95 -18.79
N GLY A 143 19.31 15.69 -17.82
CA GLY A 143 20.09 16.90 -18.07
C GLY A 143 19.27 18.09 -18.58
N ALA A 144 17.94 18.07 -18.43
CA ALA A 144 17.07 19.19 -18.79
C ALA A 144 17.20 20.38 -17.82
N ILE A 145 17.64 20.11 -16.58
CA ILE A 145 17.99 21.13 -15.59
C ILE A 145 19.40 20.88 -15.05
N SER A 146 20.10 21.96 -14.69
CA SER A 146 21.41 21.84 -14.06
C SER A 146 21.30 21.41 -12.60
N SER A 147 22.36 20.84 -12.03
CA SER A 147 22.40 20.50 -10.60
C SER A 147 22.30 21.72 -9.69
N ALA A 148 22.66 22.91 -10.17
CA ALA A 148 22.51 24.17 -9.44
C ALA A 148 21.02 24.57 -9.32
N ASP A 149 20.22 24.31 -10.36
CA ASP A 149 18.81 24.66 -10.41
C ASP A 149 17.91 23.63 -9.72
N PHE A 150 18.45 22.46 -9.37
CA PHE A 150 17.71 21.37 -8.72
C PHE A 150 17.03 21.80 -7.42
N SER A 151 17.71 22.61 -6.59
CA SER A 151 17.17 23.11 -5.32
C SER A 151 15.94 24.02 -5.53
N THR A 152 16.00 24.90 -6.54
CA THR A 152 14.89 25.77 -6.94
C THR A 152 13.76 24.96 -7.57
N GLY A 153 14.10 23.94 -8.36
CA GLY A 153 13.16 22.96 -8.90
C GLY A 153 12.36 22.26 -7.81
N ILE A 154 13.02 21.76 -6.77
CA ILE A 154 12.38 21.13 -5.60
C ILE A 154 11.43 22.12 -4.89
N GLY A 155 11.87 23.37 -4.66
CA GLY A 155 11.03 24.39 -4.03
C GLY A 155 9.74 24.67 -4.82
N ASN A 156 9.86 24.77 -6.15
CA ASN A 156 8.71 24.92 -7.04
C ASN A 156 7.82 23.67 -7.09
N ALA A 157 8.40 22.47 -7.02
CA ALA A 157 7.66 21.22 -6.98
C ALA A 157 6.78 21.13 -5.73
N PHE A 158 7.31 21.48 -4.55
CA PHE A 158 6.51 21.50 -3.32
C PHE A 158 5.36 22.50 -3.36
N ALA A 159 5.56 23.68 -3.96
CA ALA A 159 4.50 24.67 -4.14
C ALA A 159 3.39 24.17 -5.08
N LYS A 160 3.76 23.49 -6.18
CA LYS A 160 2.82 22.87 -7.12
C LYS A 160 2.16 21.61 -6.57
N GLY A 161 2.81 20.94 -5.62
CA GLY A 161 2.40 19.67 -5.04
C GLY A 161 1.00 19.70 -4.44
N VAL A 162 0.61 20.80 -3.78
CA VAL A 162 -0.73 20.91 -3.19
C VAL A 162 -1.82 20.87 -4.27
N HIS A 163 -1.64 21.61 -5.36
CA HIS A 163 -2.59 21.63 -6.47
C HIS A 163 -2.65 20.27 -7.20
N ALA A 164 -1.48 19.70 -7.47
CA ALA A 164 -1.36 18.38 -8.10
C ALA A 164 -1.96 17.26 -7.23
N ALA A 165 -1.85 17.36 -5.89
CA ALA A 165 -2.47 16.44 -4.95
C ALA A 165 -4.00 16.42 -5.08
N PHE A 166 -4.65 17.60 -5.14
CA PHE A 166 -6.11 17.66 -5.30
C PHE A 166 -6.60 17.14 -6.66
N GLN A 167 -5.87 17.46 -7.74
CA GLN A 167 -6.20 16.96 -9.07
C GLN A 167 -6.05 15.43 -9.15
N ASN A 168 -4.89 14.90 -8.75
CA ASN A 168 -4.63 13.46 -8.76
C ASN A 168 -5.50 12.69 -7.75
N ALA A 169 -5.87 13.29 -6.63
CA ALA A 169 -6.82 12.69 -5.71
C ALA A 169 -8.20 12.51 -6.36
N THR A 170 -8.64 13.47 -7.16
CA THR A 170 -9.95 13.40 -7.82
C THR A 170 -9.98 12.32 -8.91
N PHE A 171 -8.91 12.21 -9.71
CA PHE A 171 -8.83 11.19 -10.76
C PHE A 171 -8.44 9.79 -10.26
N GLY A 172 -7.59 9.73 -9.23
CA GLY A 172 -7.07 8.48 -8.66
C GLY A 172 -7.95 7.88 -7.57
N LEU A 173 -9.00 8.57 -7.10
CA LEU A 173 -9.84 8.10 -5.99
C LEU A 173 -10.46 6.73 -6.27
N PHE A 174 -10.97 6.50 -7.48
CA PHE A 174 -11.64 5.24 -7.80
C PHE A 174 -10.67 4.05 -7.79
N THR A 175 -9.53 4.19 -8.46
CA THR A 175 -8.45 3.20 -8.48
C THR A 175 -7.88 2.93 -7.09
N SER A 176 -7.70 3.99 -6.30
CA SER A 176 -7.16 3.88 -4.95
C SER A 176 -8.14 3.26 -3.97
N LEU A 177 -9.45 3.49 -4.10
CA LEU A 177 -10.48 2.81 -3.30
C LEU A 177 -10.46 1.30 -3.54
N LEU A 178 -10.38 0.88 -4.81
CA LEU A 178 -10.23 -0.54 -5.14
C LEU A 178 -8.90 -1.09 -4.62
N GLY A 179 -7.79 -0.40 -4.86
CA GLY A 179 -6.46 -0.80 -4.40
C GLY A 179 -6.37 -0.91 -2.88
N GLY A 180 -6.91 0.06 -2.14
CA GLY A 180 -6.92 0.05 -0.68
C GLY A 180 -7.85 -1.00 -0.08
N LEU A 181 -8.95 -1.33 -0.74
CA LEU A 181 -9.77 -2.48 -0.35
C LEU A 181 -9.00 -3.79 -0.54
N ILE A 182 -8.35 -3.98 -1.70
CA ILE A 182 -7.52 -5.17 -1.99
C ILE A 182 -6.40 -5.28 -0.95
N TRP A 183 -5.70 -4.17 -0.67
CA TRP A 183 -4.67 -4.12 0.36
C TRP A 183 -5.22 -4.45 1.75
N GLY A 184 -6.38 -3.89 2.13
CA GLY A 184 -7.01 -4.18 3.42
C GLY A 184 -7.37 -5.65 3.59
N LEU A 185 -7.98 -6.26 2.56
CA LEU A 185 -8.29 -7.69 2.54
C LEU A 185 -7.02 -8.55 2.59
N ALA A 186 -5.97 -8.12 1.87
CA ALA A 186 -4.70 -8.83 1.86
C ALA A 186 -4.02 -8.78 3.23
N MET A 187 -4.01 -7.61 3.88
CA MET A 187 -3.48 -7.46 5.22
C MET A 187 -4.28 -8.23 6.27
N PHE A 188 -5.59 -8.33 6.13
CA PHE A 188 -6.40 -9.23 6.97
C PHE A 188 -5.97 -10.69 6.83
N ALA A 189 -5.78 -11.18 5.61
CA ALA A 189 -5.33 -12.55 5.36
C ALA A 189 -3.92 -12.79 5.93
N ILE A 190 -3.00 -11.85 5.75
CA ILE A 190 -1.63 -11.91 6.27
C ILE A 190 -1.63 -11.88 7.81
N ASP A 191 -2.38 -10.96 8.43
CA ASP A 191 -2.49 -10.83 9.88
C ASP A 191 -3.10 -12.09 10.51
N THR A 192 -4.06 -12.73 9.82
CA THR A 192 -4.60 -14.03 10.20
C THR A 192 -3.54 -15.14 10.09
N ALA A 193 -2.78 -15.17 8.99
CA ALA A 193 -1.76 -16.19 8.75
C ALA A 193 -0.59 -16.15 9.74
N ASN A 194 -0.24 -14.95 10.20
CA ASN A 194 0.78 -14.76 11.24
C ASN A 194 0.41 -15.37 12.60
N ASN A 195 -0.87 -15.66 12.82
CA ASN A 195 -1.35 -16.29 14.06
C ASN A 195 -1.42 -17.83 13.96
N PHE A 196 -1.02 -18.44 12.84
CA PHE A 196 -0.96 -19.90 12.73
C PHE A 196 0.16 -20.48 13.60
N THR A 197 -0.09 -21.66 14.17
CA THR A 197 0.91 -22.41 14.95
C THR A 197 2.04 -22.97 14.10
N ASN A 198 1.86 -23.05 12.77
CA ASN A 198 2.88 -23.50 11.84
C ASN A 198 3.79 -22.32 11.43
N LEU A 199 5.05 -22.36 11.91
CA LEU A 199 6.05 -21.32 11.67
C LEU A 199 6.42 -21.11 10.20
N ILE A 200 6.31 -22.14 9.36
CA ILE A 200 6.59 -22.01 7.92
C ILE A 200 5.50 -21.14 7.29
N ILE A 201 4.24 -21.40 7.62
CA ILE A 201 3.10 -20.63 7.11
C ILE A 201 3.18 -19.20 7.67
N SER A 202 3.40 -19.03 8.98
CA SER A 202 3.43 -17.69 9.59
C SER A 202 4.59 -16.82 9.10
N ARG A 203 5.67 -17.39 8.55
CA ARG A 203 6.82 -16.62 8.05
C ARG A 203 6.75 -16.40 6.54
N TYR A 204 6.48 -17.43 5.75
CA TYR A 204 6.61 -17.35 4.29
C TYR A 204 5.31 -16.98 3.58
N TYR A 205 4.14 -17.32 4.14
CA TYR A 205 2.86 -16.96 3.54
C TYR A 205 2.71 -15.44 3.32
N PRO A 206 3.06 -14.55 4.28
CA PRO A 206 2.92 -13.11 4.10
C PRO A 206 3.58 -12.58 2.83
N ILE A 207 4.84 -12.94 2.59
CA ILE A 207 5.61 -12.37 1.48
C ILE A 207 5.24 -13.01 0.15
N ILE A 208 5.00 -14.34 0.13
CA ILE A 208 4.55 -15.04 -1.07
C ILE A 208 3.19 -14.51 -1.51
N PHE A 209 2.27 -14.34 -0.57
CA PHE A 209 0.94 -13.83 -0.86
C PHE A 209 0.99 -12.38 -1.35
N ALA A 210 1.83 -11.54 -0.75
CA ALA A 210 2.04 -10.17 -1.21
C ALA A 210 2.55 -10.12 -2.65
N LEU A 211 3.54 -10.95 -2.99
CA LEU A 211 4.14 -11.02 -4.34
C LEU A 211 3.16 -11.52 -5.41
N ILE A 212 2.21 -12.40 -5.06
CA ILE A 212 1.19 -12.89 -6.00
C ILE A 212 0.14 -11.82 -6.30
N LEU A 213 -0.16 -10.95 -5.33
CA LEU A 213 -1.17 -9.92 -5.44
C LEU A 213 -0.64 -8.58 -5.98
N SER A 214 0.67 -8.36 -5.92
CA SER A 214 1.37 -7.13 -6.31
C SER A 214 1.70 -7.07 -7.79
#